data_AF-A0A944FHX1-F1
#
_entry.id   AF-A0A944FHX1-F1
#
_cell.length_a   1.000
_cell.length_b   1.000
_cell.length_c   1.000
_cell.angle_alpha   90.00
_cell.angle_beta   90.00
_cell.angle_gamma   90.00
#
_symmetry.space_group_name_H-M   'P 1'
#
loop_
_entity.id
_entity.type
_entity.pdbx_description
1 polymer ?
#
loop_
_entity_poly.entity_id
_entity_poly.type
_entity_poly.pdbx_seq_one_letter_code
_entity_poly.pdbx_strand_id
1 'polypeptide(L)'
;MHPAIEDHARACLITDGPQRHAVPVALRYDPEEDPLAVHLIFPPDVSPDGAENEWVFDRSLLEGGMSRPTETESGDVRVWPCGRVQAVMELRSPQGMAVIQFDRTPLLRFLRRTHAVEEPPLAEADH
;
A
#
# COMPACT_ATOMS: atom_id res chain seq x y z
N MET A 1 -11.67 -8.20 19.24
CA MET A 1 -11.01 -8.91 18.13
C MET A 1 -11.63 -8.45 16.84
N HIS A 2 -10.93 -7.55 16.17
CA HIS A 2 -11.33 -7.09 14.85
C HIS A 2 -10.75 -8.04 13.80
N PRO A 3 -11.54 -8.49 12.81
CA PRO A 3 -11.02 -9.37 11.77
C PRO A 3 -9.99 -8.62 10.92
N ALA A 4 -9.00 -9.36 10.40
CA ALA A 4 -8.10 -8.84 9.38
C ALA A 4 -8.89 -8.26 8.20
N ILE A 5 -8.43 -7.12 7.70
CA ILE A 5 -9.01 -6.44 6.56
C ILE A 5 -8.23 -6.87 5.32
N GLU A 6 -8.96 -7.36 4.32
CA GLU A 6 -8.43 -7.65 3.00
C GLU A 6 -9.17 -6.84 1.93
N ASP A 7 -8.43 -6.34 0.96
CA ASP A 7 -8.94 -5.71 -0.27
C ASP A 7 -8.00 -6.00 -1.44
N HIS A 8 -8.41 -5.66 -2.65
CA HIS A 8 -7.62 -5.88 -3.86
C HIS A 8 -7.49 -4.59 -4.67
N ALA A 9 -6.27 -4.34 -5.14
CA ALA A 9 -5.95 -3.25 -6.06
C ALA A 9 -5.41 -3.82 -7.38
N ARG A 10 -5.48 -3.00 -8.43
CA ARG A 10 -4.68 -3.22 -9.62
C ARG A 10 -3.44 -2.36 -9.51
N ALA A 11 -2.30 -2.96 -9.83
CA ALA A 11 -1.04 -2.29 -9.95
C ALA A 11 -0.46 -2.46 -11.35
N CYS A 12 0.33 -1.50 -11.78
CA CYS A 12 1.21 -1.62 -12.93
C CYS A 12 2.64 -1.59 -12.42
N LEU A 13 3.34 -2.71 -12.53
CA LEU A 13 4.76 -2.82 -12.24
C LEU A 13 5.56 -2.31 -13.44
N ILE A 14 6.53 -1.44 -13.14
CA ILE A 14 7.46 -0.83 -14.09
C ILE A 14 8.86 -1.02 -13.53
N THR A 15 9.66 -1.83 -14.21
CA THR A 15 11.06 -2.09 -13.88
C THR A 15 11.97 -1.44 -14.93
N ASP A 16 13.27 -1.69 -14.88
CA ASP A 16 14.25 -1.14 -15.83
C ASP A 16 14.04 -1.57 -17.30
N GLY A 17 13.15 -2.55 -17.55
CA GLY A 17 12.75 -2.95 -18.89
C GLY A 17 11.63 -2.07 -19.47
N PRO A 18 11.42 -2.08 -20.80
CA PRO A 18 10.34 -1.32 -21.45
C PRO A 18 8.93 -1.85 -21.13
N GLN A 19 8.83 -2.95 -20.38
CA GLN A 19 7.62 -3.72 -20.21
C GLN A 19 6.87 -3.29 -18.95
N ARG A 20 5.56 -3.07 -19.12
CA ARG A 20 4.64 -2.73 -18.03
C ARG A 20 3.77 -3.95 -17.76
N HIS A 21 3.73 -4.39 -16.50
CA HIS A 21 2.99 -5.58 -16.10
C HIS A 21 1.83 -5.17 -15.20
N ALA A 22 0.61 -5.27 -15.70
CA ALA A 22 -0.57 -5.11 -14.89
C ALA A 22 -0.78 -6.36 -14.02
N VAL A 23 -0.78 -6.18 -12.70
CA VAL A 23 -0.90 -7.26 -11.72
C VAL A 23 -1.98 -6.94 -10.69
N PRO A 24 -2.76 -7.94 -10.24
CA PRO A 24 -3.55 -7.80 -9.03
C PRO A 24 -2.63 -7.74 -7.81
N VAL A 25 -2.96 -6.91 -6.82
CA VAL A 25 -2.25 -6.84 -5.55
C VAL A 25 -3.28 -6.97 -4.44
N ALA A 26 -3.08 -7.92 -3.53
CA ALA A 26 -3.89 -8.01 -2.32
C ALA A 26 -3.32 -7.05 -1.27
N LEU A 27 -4.22 -6.33 -0.61
CA LEU A 27 -3.94 -5.41 0.49
C LEU A 27 -4.44 -6.07 1.76
N ARG A 28 -3.55 -6.30 2.73
CA ARG A 28 -3.91 -6.92 4.01
C ARG A 28 -3.47 -6.02 5.17
N TYR A 29 -4.33 -5.94 6.19
CA TYR A 29 -4.09 -5.26 7.45
C TYR A 29 -4.68 -6.10 8.58
N ASP A 30 -3.87 -6.39 9.60
CA ASP A 30 -4.31 -7.13 10.77
C ASP A 30 -4.10 -6.29 12.04
N PRO A 31 -5.16 -5.73 12.64
CA PRO A 31 -5.05 -4.82 13.78
C PRO A 31 -4.57 -5.51 15.07
N GLU A 32 -4.70 -6.83 15.16
CA GLU A 32 -4.30 -7.60 16.35
C GLU A 32 -2.84 -8.07 16.24
N GLU A 33 -2.37 -8.33 15.01
CA GLU A 33 -0.98 -8.74 14.74
C GLU A 33 -0.02 -7.53 14.69
N ASP A 34 -0.32 -6.54 13.85
CA ASP A 34 0.44 -5.30 13.75
C ASP A 34 -0.44 -4.15 13.22
N PRO A 35 -0.93 -3.26 14.11
CA PRO A 35 -1.82 -2.16 13.72
C PRO A 35 -1.11 -1.03 12.95
N LEU A 36 0.21 -1.08 12.80
CA LEU A 36 0.97 -0.10 12.03
C LEU A 36 1.32 -0.61 10.64
N ALA A 37 1.24 -1.93 10.40
CA ALA A 37 1.67 -2.54 9.15
C ALA A 37 0.55 -2.72 8.13
N VAL A 38 0.87 -2.46 6.86
CA VAL A 38 0.08 -2.86 5.70
C VAL A 38 0.91 -3.79 4.84
N HIS A 39 0.29 -4.89 4.43
CA HIS A 39 0.90 -5.93 3.61
C HIS A 39 0.39 -5.78 2.17
N LEU A 40 1.33 -5.68 1.22
CA LEU A 40 1.08 -5.72 -0.21
C LEU A 40 1.54 -7.07 -0.74
N ILE A 41 0.59 -7.89 -1.20
CA ILE A 41 0.86 -9.25 -1.65
C ILE A 41 0.68 -9.31 -3.17
N PHE A 42 1.78 -9.54 -3.87
CA PHE A 42 1.86 -9.72 -5.31
C PHE A 42 1.68 -11.20 -5.70
N PRO A 43 1.28 -11.47 -6.95
CA PRO A 43 1.25 -12.82 -7.49
C PRO A 43 2.66 -13.44 -7.46
N PRO A 44 2.81 -14.74 -7.15
CA PRO A 44 4.12 -15.39 -7.05
C PRO A 44 4.95 -15.33 -8.34
N ASP A 45 4.28 -15.27 -9.49
CA ASP A 45 4.88 -15.17 -10.82
C ASP A 45 5.32 -13.74 -11.19
N VAL A 46 4.97 -12.76 -10.36
CA VAL A 46 5.32 -11.35 -10.57
C VAL A 46 5.80 -10.73 -9.26
N SER A 47 7.00 -11.14 -8.85
CA SER A 47 7.74 -10.43 -7.81
C SER A 47 8.51 -9.25 -8.45
N PRO A 48 8.37 -8.01 -7.94
CA PRO A 48 9.02 -6.83 -8.50
C PRO A 48 10.55 -6.89 -8.56
N ASP A 49 11.18 -7.71 -7.72
CA ASP A 49 12.64 -7.90 -7.63
C ASP A 49 13.06 -9.39 -7.66
N GLY A 50 12.12 -10.31 -7.90
CA GLY A 50 12.36 -11.75 -7.83
C GLY A 50 12.49 -12.31 -6.40
N ALA A 51 12.22 -11.51 -5.37
CA ALA A 51 12.20 -11.89 -3.96
C ALA A 51 10.77 -12.21 -3.47
N GLU A 52 10.56 -12.16 -2.14
CA GLU A 52 9.28 -12.43 -1.48
C GLU A 52 8.12 -11.67 -2.14
N ASN A 53 6.99 -12.36 -2.31
CA ASN A 53 5.80 -11.80 -2.95
C ASN A 53 4.95 -10.96 -2.00
N GLU A 54 5.37 -10.80 -0.74
CA GLU A 54 4.67 -10.05 0.29
C GLU A 54 5.59 -8.98 0.85
N TRP A 55 5.14 -7.73 0.79
CA TRP A 55 5.89 -6.58 1.25
C TRP A 55 5.13 -5.85 2.35
N VAL A 56 5.85 -5.42 3.39
CA VAL A 56 5.26 -4.80 4.56
C VAL A 56 5.73 -3.36 4.67
N PHE A 57 4.78 -2.44 4.86
CA PHE A 57 5.04 -1.01 5.00
C PHE A 57 4.24 -0.40 6.15
N ASP A 58 4.74 0.70 6.71
CA ASP A 58 3.96 1.52 7.62
C ASP A 58 2.70 2.03 6.90
N ARG A 59 1.54 1.84 7.54
CA ARG A 59 0.25 2.35 7.06
C ARG A 59 0.30 3.86 6.81
N SER A 60 1.00 4.59 7.69
CA SER A 60 1.16 6.05 7.60
C SER A 60 1.93 6.50 6.34
N LEU A 61 2.84 5.67 5.80
CA LEU A 61 3.53 5.93 4.54
C LEU A 61 2.54 5.94 3.37
N LEU A 62 1.66 4.93 3.31
CA LEU A 62 0.61 4.86 2.29
C LEU A 62 -0.39 6.02 2.44
N GLU A 63 -0.84 6.32 3.66
CA GLU A 63 -1.76 7.42 3.94
C GLU A 63 -1.21 8.78 3.50
N GLY A 64 0.01 9.11 3.95
CA GLY A 64 0.70 10.34 3.55
C GLY A 64 0.87 10.40 2.04
N GLY A 65 1.30 9.27 1.45
CA GLY A 65 1.51 9.08 0.02
C GLY A 65 0.26 9.28 -0.85
N MET A 66 -0.95 9.14 -0.29
CA MET A 66 -2.18 9.44 -1.01
C MET A 66 -2.45 10.94 -1.17
N SER A 67 -1.77 11.79 -0.41
CA SER A 67 -2.01 13.24 -0.35
C SER A 67 -0.81 14.07 -0.81
N ARG A 68 0.41 13.62 -0.50
CA ARG A 68 1.66 14.29 -0.84
C ARG A 68 2.79 13.28 -0.99
N PRO A 69 3.91 13.63 -1.64
CA PRO A 69 5.10 12.81 -1.59
C PRO A 69 5.52 12.54 -0.14
N THR A 70 5.64 11.26 0.21
CA THR A 70 6.00 10.74 1.53
C THR A 70 7.03 9.62 1.34
N GLU A 71 8.02 9.54 2.20
CA GLU A 71 9.19 8.67 2.04
C GLU A 71 9.57 8.07 3.39
N THR A 72 10.11 6.85 3.39
CA THR A 72 10.68 6.23 4.59
C THR A 72 11.93 6.97 5.04
N GLU A 73 12.28 6.83 6.31
CA GLU A 73 13.51 7.45 6.85
C GLU A 73 14.78 6.96 6.13
N SER A 74 14.78 5.71 5.65
CA SER A 74 15.90 5.15 4.89
C SER A 74 15.99 5.70 3.46
N GLY A 75 14.92 6.25 2.91
CA GLY A 75 14.85 6.67 1.52
C GLY A 75 14.65 5.54 0.51
N ASP A 76 14.45 4.30 0.99
CA ASP A 76 14.28 3.13 0.12
C ASP A 76 12.88 3.07 -0.49
N VAL A 77 11.87 3.65 0.18
CA VAL A 77 10.48 3.60 -0.30
C VAL A 77 9.87 4.98 -0.28
N ARG A 78 9.32 5.39 -1.42
CA ARG A 78 8.62 6.67 -1.57
C ARG A 78 7.26 6.47 -2.21
N VAL A 79 6.24 7.11 -1.66
CA VAL A 79 4.87 7.07 -2.17
C VAL A 79 4.38 8.49 -2.47
N TRP A 80 3.72 8.70 -3.61
CA TRP A 80 3.16 10.00 -3.97
C TRP A 80 1.90 9.88 -4.84
N PRO A 81 1.02 10.90 -4.82
CA PRO A 81 -0.10 10.94 -5.74
C PRO A 81 0.40 11.28 -7.15
N CYS A 82 -0.14 10.60 -8.17
CA CYS A 82 0.17 10.87 -9.57
C CYS A 82 -1.13 11.17 -10.34
N GLY A 83 -1.37 12.45 -10.60
CA GLY A 83 -2.63 12.90 -11.16
C GLY A 83 -3.80 12.65 -10.19
N ARG A 84 -5.01 12.46 -10.74
CA ARG A 84 -6.23 12.34 -9.92
C ARG A 84 -6.54 10.92 -9.45
N VAL A 85 -6.07 9.93 -10.20
CA VAL A 85 -6.55 8.54 -10.10
C VAL A 85 -5.47 7.53 -9.80
N GLN A 86 -4.20 7.91 -9.82
CA GLN A 86 -3.08 7.01 -9.53
C GLN A 86 -2.33 7.45 -8.28
N ALA A 87 -1.74 6.47 -7.61
CA ALA A 87 -0.65 6.66 -6.67
C ALA A 87 0.55 5.87 -7.15
N VAL A 88 1.75 6.37 -6.91
CA VAL A 88 2.99 5.72 -7.29
C VAL A 88 3.77 5.38 -6.03
N MET A 89 4.30 4.17 -5.98
CA MET A 89 5.28 3.71 -5.03
C MET A 89 6.57 3.42 -5.78
N GLU A 90 7.65 4.06 -5.37
CA GLU A 90 9.00 3.78 -5.86
C GLU A 90 9.80 3.12 -4.77
N LEU A 91 10.47 2.03 -5.16
CA LEU A 91 11.33 1.24 -4.31
C LEU A 91 12.73 1.30 -4.86
N ARG A 92 13.68 1.63 -4.00
CA ARG A 92 15.09 1.78 -4.32
C ARG A 92 15.87 0.76 -3.52
N SER A 93 16.76 0.05 -4.19
CA SER A 93 17.70 -0.86 -3.58
C SER A 93 19.07 -0.68 -4.24
N PRO A 94 20.16 -1.22 -3.64
CA PRO A 94 21.45 -1.25 -4.31
C PRO A 94 21.45 -1.97 -5.67
N GLN A 95 20.47 -2.85 -5.90
CA GLN A 95 20.34 -3.65 -7.12
C GLN A 95 19.56 -2.93 -8.23
N GLY A 96 18.82 -1.85 -7.91
CA GLY A 96 18.05 -1.10 -8.89
C GLY A 96 16.86 -0.36 -8.30
N MET A 97 15.91 -0.02 -9.16
CA MET A 97 14.68 0.67 -8.79
C MET A 97 13.46 0.00 -9.42
N ALA A 98 12.40 -0.13 -8.64
CA ALA A 98 11.10 -0.58 -9.11
C ALA A 98 10.05 0.51 -8.88
N VAL A 99 9.15 0.69 -9.84
CA VAL A 99 8.03 1.62 -9.73
C VAL A 99 6.74 0.85 -9.85
N ILE A 100 5.84 1.07 -8.90
CA ILE A 100 4.52 0.43 -8.86
C ILE A 100 3.48 1.54 -8.90
N GLN A 101 2.61 1.49 -9.90
CA GLN A 101 1.49 2.43 -10.04
C GLN A 101 0.20 1.75 -9.64
N PHE A 102 -0.53 2.32 -8.70
CA PHE A 102 -1.80 1.80 -8.22
C PHE A 102 -2.96 2.70 -8.61
N ASP A 103 -4.13 2.10 -8.86
CA ASP A 103 -5.37 2.83 -8.76
C ASP A 103 -5.55 3.38 -7.33
N ARG A 104 -5.82 4.68 -7.21
CA ARG A 104 -5.90 5.36 -5.91
C ARG A 104 -7.16 4.97 -5.12
N THR A 105 -8.26 4.68 -5.81
CA THR A 105 -9.56 4.43 -5.17
C THR A 105 -9.55 3.17 -4.28
N PRO A 106 -9.05 2.00 -4.73
CA PRO A 106 -8.90 0.84 -3.86
C PRO A 106 -8.03 1.10 -2.63
N LEU A 107 -6.89 1.79 -2.78
CA LEU A 107 -6.01 2.14 -1.65
C LEU A 107 -6.73 3.02 -0.63
N LEU A 108 -7.41 4.07 -1.08
CA LEU A 108 -8.18 4.95 -0.19
C LEU A 108 -9.31 4.22 0.52
N ARG A 109 -10.01 3.30 -0.17
CA ARG A 109 -11.07 2.48 0.44
C ARG A 109 -10.49 1.57 1.52
N PHE A 110 -9.37 0.92 1.23
CA PHE A 110 -8.67 0.06 2.17
C PHE A 110 -8.24 0.83 3.41
N LEU A 111 -7.53 1.96 3.26
CA LEU A 111 -7.10 2.81 4.37
C LEU A 111 -8.27 3.33 5.23
N ARG A 112 -9.41 3.67 4.61
CA ARG A 112 -10.61 4.05 5.38
C ARG A 112 -11.13 2.91 6.26
N ARG A 113 -11.04 1.67 5.80
CA ARG A 113 -11.48 0.50 6.59
C ARG A 113 -10.53 0.23 7.75
N THR A 114 -9.23 0.46 7.60
CA THR A 114 -8.26 0.26 8.70
C THR A 114 -8.50 1.27 9.82
N HIS A 115 -8.74 2.55 9.51
CA HIS A 115 -9.08 3.56 10.53
C HIS A 115 -10.39 3.27 11.26
N ALA A 116 -11.40 2.76 10.56
CA ALA A 116 -12.70 2.44 11.16
C ALA A 116 -12.62 1.33 12.24
N VAL A 117 -11.50 0.60 12.30
CA VAL A 117 -11.23 -0.40 13.34
C VAL A 117 -10.54 0.20 14.56
N GLU A 118 -9.78 1.29 14.38
CA GLU A 118 -9.05 1.96 15.45
C GLU A 118 -9.85 3.04 16.16
N GLU A 119 -10.83 3.64 15.47
CA GLU A 119 -11.76 4.58 16.09
C GLU A 119 -12.82 3.79 16.88
N PRO A 120 -12.92 3.94 18.22
CA PRO A 120 -14.08 3.44 18.93
C PRO A 120 -15.34 4.11 18.35
N PRO A 121 -16.48 3.40 18.24
CA PRO A 121 -17.71 4.03 17.78
C PRO A 121 -17.96 5.26 18.63
N LEU A 122 -18.13 6.41 17.98
CA LEU A 122 -18.38 7.68 18.63
C LEU A 122 -19.49 7.43 19.66
N ALA A 123 -19.15 7.49 20.95
CA ALA A 123 -20.13 7.28 22.01
C ALA A 123 -21.27 8.23 21.71
N GLU A 124 -22.46 7.66 21.47
CA GLU A 124 -23.67 8.44 21.31
C GLU A 124 -23.73 9.36 22.52
N ALA A 125 -23.53 10.66 22.27
CA ALA A 125 -23.66 11.68 23.29
C ALA A 125 -25.15 11.75 23.62
N ASP A 126 -25.55 10.85 24.50
CA ASP A 126 -26.88 10.80 25.09
C ASP A 126 -27.08 12.14 25.80
N HIS A 127 -28.03 12.92 25.29
CA HIS A 127 -28.53 14.16 25.88
C HIS A 127 -29.91 13.90 26.47
#